data_AF-A7VYY4-F1
#
_entry.id   AF-A7VYY4-F1
#
_cell.length_a   1.000
_cell.length_b   1.000
_cell.length_c   1.000
_cell.angle_alpha   90.00
_cell.angle_beta   90.00
_cell.angle_gamma   90.00
#
_symmetry.space_group_name_H-M   'P 1'
#
loop_
_entity.id
_entity.type
_entity.pdbx_description
1 polymer ?
#
loop_
_entity_poly.entity_id
_entity_poly.type
_entity_poly.pdbx_seq_one_letter_code
_entity_poly.pdbx_strand_id
1 'polypeptide(L)'
;MPVGIRRVKQQRLSDGTMILTPVSVLHSHKKEDGSAMKKSELKELYKMMFPEYPDIVAVTQLRQMLGISRQLAYDLINDGYIPGVKIGNAFKIPKVNVINYVMEERREKNAS
;
A
#
# COMPACT_ATOMS: atom_id res chain seq x y z
N MET A 1 -1.55 4.41 48.59
CA MET A 1 -1.63 4.56 47.13
C MET A 1 -3.10 4.71 46.76
N PRO A 2 -3.62 5.86 46.31
CA PRO A 2 -5.05 5.97 46.02
C PRO A 2 -5.37 5.25 44.70
N VAL A 3 -6.42 4.43 44.72
CA VAL A 3 -6.94 3.69 43.58
C VAL A 3 -7.74 4.66 42.71
N GLY A 4 -7.32 4.89 41.46
CA GLY A 4 -7.94 5.87 40.58
C GLY A 4 -9.43 5.60 40.34
N ILE A 5 -10.28 6.60 40.61
CA ILE A 5 -11.72 6.55 40.36
C ILE A 5 -11.96 6.45 38.85
N ARG A 6 -12.49 5.32 38.38
CA ARG A 6 -12.84 5.14 36.97
C ARG A 6 -14.03 6.04 36.62
N ARG A 7 -13.85 6.95 35.65
CA ARG A 7 -14.90 7.85 35.16
C ARG A 7 -16.00 7.04 34.47
N VAL A 8 -17.22 7.06 35.01
CA VAL A 8 -18.42 6.40 34.44
C VAL A 8 -19.43 7.47 33.98
N LYS A 9 -20.21 7.17 32.94
CA LYS A 9 -21.30 8.04 32.47
C LYS A 9 -22.64 7.37 32.74
N GLN A 10 -23.57 8.09 33.34
CA GLN A 10 -24.95 7.60 33.51
C GLN A 10 -25.70 7.78 32.18
N GLN A 11 -26.34 6.71 31.69
CA GLN A 11 -27.20 6.76 30.52
C GLN A 11 -28.53 6.09 30.82
N ARG A 12 -29.61 6.73 30.39
CA ARG A 12 -30.97 6.20 30.50
C ARG A 12 -31.33 5.49 29.20
N LEU A 13 -31.69 4.22 29.30
CA LEU A 13 -32.24 3.43 28.20
C LEU A 13 -33.71 3.81 27.96
N SER A 14 -34.27 3.42 26.80
CA SER A 14 -35.62 3.82 26.34
C SER A 14 -36.76 3.30 27.22
N ASP A 15 -36.51 2.23 27.96
CA ASP A 15 -37.36 1.61 28.98
C ASP A 15 -37.24 2.28 30.37
N GLY A 16 -36.45 3.36 30.47
CA GLY A 16 -36.28 4.14 31.70
C GLY A 16 -35.18 3.64 32.63
N THR A 17 -34.54 2.52 32.31
CA THR A 17 -33.44 1.91 33.08
C THR A 17 -32.18 2.77 33.02
N MET A 18 -31.58 3.07 34.17
CA MET A 18 -30.33 3.82 34.26
C MET A 18 -29.14 2.86 34.34
N ILE A 19 -28.21 2.93 33.37
CA ILE A 19 -26.97 2.15 33.40
C ILE A 19 -25.74 3.06 33.49
N LEU A 20 -24.75 2.61 34.26
CA LEU A 20 -23.44 3.27 34.39
C LEU A 20 -22.48 2.62 33.40
N THR A 21 -22.22 3.26 32.26
CA THR A 21 -21.27 2.75 31.29
C THR A 21 -19.87 3.33 31.57
N PRO A 22 -18.81 2.49 31.63
CA PRO A 22 -17.44 2.99 31.73
C PRO A 22 -17.12 3.81 30.48
N VAL A 23 -16.57 5.02 30.66
CA VAL A 23 -16.28 5.94 29.55
C VAL A 23 -15.29 5.34 28.53
N SER A 24 -14.48 4.35 28.93
CA SER A 24 -13.61 3.58 28.04
C SER A 24 -14.36 2.84 26.93
N VAL A 25 -15.60 2.40 27.17
CA VAL A 25 -16.41 1.66 26.19
C VAL A 25 -16.95 2.61 25.10
N LEU A 26 -17.25 3.86 25.45
CA LEU A 26 -17.75 4.87 24.50
C LEU A 26 -16.71 5.28 23.44
N HIS A 27 -15.42 5.07 23.71
CA HIS A 27 -14.33 5.39 22.78
C HIS A 27 -14.06 4.27 21.75
N SER A 28 -14.84 3.19 21.74
CA SER A 28 -14.64 2.10 20.76
C SER A 28 -15.17 2.42 19.36
N HIS A 29 -15.82 3.56 19.15
CA HIS A 29 -16.01 4.12 17.81
C HIS A 29 -14.85 5.03 17.46
N LYS A 30 -13.65 4.44 17.32
CA LYS A 30 -12.65 5.02 16.43
C LYS A 30 -13.13 4.70 15.02
N LYS A 31 -13.60 5.76 14.38
CA LYS A 31 -13.80 5.91 12.95
C LYS A 31 -12.78 5.07 12.17
N GLU A 32 -13.25 4.36 11.15
CA GLU A 32 -12.39 3.79 10.11
C GLU A 32 -11.84 4.95 9.28
N ASP A 33 -10.85 5.62 9.85
CA ASP A 33 -9.99 6.57 9.17
C ASP A 33 -9.08 5.74 8.27
N GLY A 34 -9.28 5.81 6.95
CA GLY A 34 -8.34 5.36 5.90
C GLY A 34 -7.53 4.11 6.27
N SER A 35 -8.11 2.92 6.05
CA SER A 35 -7.45 1.65 6.32
C SER A 35 -6.14 1.56 5.54
N ALA A 36 -5.02 1.81 6.22
CA ALA A 36 -3.72 1.38 5.76
C ALA A 36 -3.80 -0.14 5.58
N MET A 37 -3.97 -0.60 4.32
CA MET A 37 -4.05 -2.02 4.00
C MET A 37 -2.89 -2.76 4.65
N LYS A 38 -3.16 -3.94 5.18
CA LYS A 38 -2.09 -4.75 5.80
C LYS A 38 -1.04 -5.03 4.73
N LYS A 39 0.24 -4.87 5.09
CA LYS A 39 1.39 -5.08 4.19
C LYS A 39 1.36 -6.45 3.47
N SER A 40 0.70 -7.44 4.07
CA SER A 40 0.43 -8.75 3.47
C SER A 40 -0.60 -8.72 2.34
N GLU A 41 -1.72 -8.01 2.48
CA GLU A 41 -2.75 -7.85 1.44
C GLU A 41 -2.19 -7.07 0.23
N LEU A 42 -1.41 -6.02 0.46
CA LEU A 42 -0.73 -5.29 -0.62
C LEU A 42 0.22 -6.19 -1.41
N LYS A 43 0.94 -7.07 -0.71
CA LYS A 43 1.87 -8.03 -1.34
C LYS A 43 1.14 -9.09 -2.17
N GLU A 44 -0.04 -9.51 -1.73
CA GLU A 44 -0.90 -10.42 -2.50
C GLU A 44 -1.49 -9.72 -3.73
N LEU A 45 -1.93 -8.47 -3.59
CA LEU A 45 -2.37 -7.66 -4.72
C LEU A 45 -1.26 -7.45 -5.77
N TYR A 46 -0.01 -7.25 -5.33
CA TYR A 46 1.14 -7.17 -6.23
C TYR A 46 1.35 -8.45 -7.06
N LYS A 47 1.05 -9.63 -6.50
CA LYS A 47 1.09 -10.88 -7.28
C LYS A 47 -0.04 -10.95 -8.31
N MET A 48 -1.19 -10.33 -8.04
CA MET A 48 -2.38 -10.41 -8.90
C MET A 48 -2.38 -9.40 -10.06
N MET A 49 -1.57 -8.33 -9.99
CA MET A 49 -1.65 -7.22 -10.95
C MET A 49 -1.16 -7.59 -12.37
N PHE A 50 -0.16 -8.46 -12.47
CA PHE A 50 0.41 -8.93 -13.75
C PHE A 50 0.54 -10.47 -13.73
N PRO A 51 -0.58 -11.21 -13.73
CA PRO A 51 -0.57 -12.65 -13.51
C PRO A 51 -0.03 -13.42 -14.72
N GLU A 52 -0.17 -12.86 -15.93
CA GLU A 52 0.26 -13.47 -17.19
C GLU A 52 1.76 -13.29 -17.47
N TYR A 53 2.47 -12.49 -16.67
CA TYR A 53 3.88 -12.18 -16.87
C TYR A 53 4.79 -12.94 -15.88
N PRO A 54 5.93 -13.46 -16.33
CA PRO A 54 6.90 -14.13 -15.46
C PRO A 54 7.48 -13.18 -14.41
N ASP A 55 8.08 -13.71 -13.35
CA ASP A 55 8.66 -12.88 -12.28
C ASP A 55 9.88 -12.07 -12.73
N ILE A 56 10.55 -12.50 -13.79
CA ILE A 56 11.60 -11.76 -14.48
C ILE A 56 11.11 -11.47 -15.90
N VAL A 57 10.95 -10.19 -16.22
CA VAL A 57 10.45 -9.72 -17.51
C VAL A 57 11.55 -9.09 -18.36
N ALA A 58 11.39 -9.19 -19.68
CA ALA A 58 12.24 -8.48 -20.65
C ALA A 58 11.66 -7.09 -20.97
N VAL A 59 12.45 -6.23 -21.64
CA VAL A 59 12.00 -4.89 -22.05
C VAL A 59 10.76 -4.94 -22.95
N THR A 60 10.64 -5.94 -23.80
CA THR A 60 9.44 -6.14 -24.65
C THR A 60 8.19 -6.34 -23.81
N GLN A 61 8.27 -7.16 -22.76
CA GLN A 61 7.18 -7.40 -21.83
C GLN A 61 6.89 -6.17 -20.98
N LEU A 62 7.91 -5.47 -20.48
CA LEU A 62 7.73 -4.19 -19.76
C LEU A 62 6.89 -3.20 -20.58
N ARG A 63 7.19 -3.08 -21.89
CA ARG A 63 6.43 -2.21 -22.79
C ARG A 63 4.97 -2.63 -22.90
N GLN A 64 4.70 -3.93 -22.98
CA GLN A 64 3.34 -4.47 -23.04
C GLN A 64 2.60 -4.26 -21.71
N MET A 65 3.28 -4.46 -20.59
CA MET A 65 2.74 -4.27 -19.24
C MET A 65 2.32 -2.81 -18.99
N LEU A 66 3.11 -1.84 -19.46
CA LEU A 66 2.87 -0.42 -19.21
C LEU A 66 2.23 0.33 -20.39
N GLY A 67 2.10 -0.31 -21.57
CA GLY A 67 1.59 0.32 -22.78
C GLY A 67 2.49 1.43 -23.34
N ILE A 68 3.81 1.31 -23.18
CA ILE A 68 4.78 2.38 -23.51
C ILE A 68 5.66 2.09 -24.74
N SER A 69 6.22 3.17 -25.29
CA SER A 69 7.18 3.09 -26.39
C SER A 69 8.47 2.38 -25.97
N ARG A 70 9.22 1.88 -26.96
CA ARG A 70 10.54 1.28 -26.70
C ARG A 70 11.50 2.28 -26.06
N GLN A 71 11.54 3.50 -26.59
CA GLN A 71 12.41 4.55 -26.11
C GLN A 71 12.15 4.83 -24.63
N LEU A 72 10.89 5.09 -24.28
CA LEU A 72 10.50 5.40 -22.89
C LEU A 72 10.81 4.25 -21.94
N ALA A 73 10.62 3.00 -22.37
CA ALA A 73 10.98 1.85 -21.54
C ALA A 73 12.49 1.81 -21.23
N TYR A 74 13.35 2.12 -22.20
CA TYR A 74 14.79 2.21 -21.96
C TYR A 74 15.15 3.40 -21.08
N ASP A 75 14.53 4.56 -21.30
CA ASP A 75 14.76 5.76 -20.48
C ASP A 75 14.42 5.48 -19.01
N LEU A 76 13.26 4.87 -18.73
CA LEU A 76 12.87 4.48 -17.37
C LEU A 76 13.84 3.51 -16.69
N ILE A 77 14.42 2.57 -17.45
CA ILE A 77 15.41 1.63 -16.90
C ILE A 77 16.75 2.33 -16.67
N ASN A 78 17.21 3.11 -17.65
CA ASN A 78 18.52 3.77 -17.61
C ASN A 78 18.57 4.88 -16.56
N ASP A 79 17.48 5.64 -16.40
CA ASP A 79 17.33 6.67 -15.38
C ASP A 79 17.12 6.08 -13.97
N GLY A 80 16.94 4.76 -13.87
CA GLY A 80 16.79 4.04 -12.60
C GLY A 80 15.39 4.13 -11.99
N TYR A 81 14.39 4.66 -12.71
CA TYR A 81 13.00 4.64 -12.27
C TYR A 81 12.43 3.22 -12.16
N ILE A 82 12.84 2.34 -13.09
CA ILE A 82 12.50 0.91 -13.06
C ILE A 82 13.81 0.11 -13.00
N PRO A 83 14.27 -0.27 -11.79
CA PRO A 83 15.52 -0.99 -11.66
C PRO A 83 15.49 -2.33 -12.40
N GLY A 84 16.54 -2.58 -13.18
CA GLY A 84 16.73 -3.83 -13.91
C GLY A 84 18.22 -4.17 -14.01
N VAL A 85 18.53 -5.44 -14.28
CA VAL A 85 19.90 -5.93 -14.43
C VAL A 85 20.18 -6.19 -15.90
N LYS A 86 21.27 -5.62 -16.42
CA LYS A 86 21.76 -5.94 -17.76
C LYS A 86 22.57 -7.24 -17.69
N ILE A 87 22.12 -8.26 -18.41
CA ILE A 87 22.81 -9.55 -18.53
C ILE A 87 23.11 -9.77 -20.02
N GLY A 88 24.39 -9.66 -20.39
CA GLY A 88 24.83 -9.61 -21.78
C GLY A 88 24.18 -8.42 -22.51
N ASN A 89 23.47 -8.72 -23.60
CA ASN A 89 22.78 -7.70 -24.42
C ASN A 89 21.32 -7.44 -24.04
N ALA A 90 20.81 -8.11 -23.00
CA ALA A 90 19.40 -8.00 -22.61
C ALA A 90 19.26 -7.45 -21.18
N PHE A 91 18.23 -6.64 -20.94
CA PHE A 91 17.80 -6.28 -19.60
C PHE A 91 16.84 -7.33 -19.05
N LYS A 92 17.02 -7.66 -17.77
CA LYS A 92 16.16 -8.50 -16.95
C LYS A 92 15.60 -7.65 -15.83
N ILE A 93 14.28 -7.51 -15.81
CA ILE A 93 13.57 -6.61 -14.91
C ILE A 93 12.73 -7.48 -13.97
N PRO A 94 12.94 -7.42 -12.65
CA PRO A 94 12.04 -8.04 -11.70
C PRO A 94 10.64 -7.44 -11.82
N LYS A 95 9.61 -8.26 -11.93
CA LYS A 95 8.20 -7.83 -12.01
C LYS A 95 7.81 -6.92 -10.84
N VAL A 96 8.39 -7.16 -9.66
CA VAL A 96 8.18 -6.34 -8.45
C VAL A 96 8.57 -4.88 -8.67
N ASN A 97 9.63 -4.62 -9.45
CA ASN A 97 10.11 -3.27 -9.72
C ASN A 97 9.15 -2.51 -10.63
N VAL A 98 8.52 -3.22 -11.57
CA VAL A 98 7.46 -2.65 -12.43
C VAL A 98 6.23 -2.30 -11.60
N ILE A 99 5.82 -3.20 -10.71
CA ILE A 99 4.68 -2.97 -9.82
C ILE A 99 4.96 -1.79 -8.88
N ASN A 100 6.16 -1.74 -8.29
CA ASN A 100 6.57 -0.61 -7.45
C ASN A 100 6.49 0.70 -8.24
N TYR A 101 6.99 0.74 -9.46
CA TYR A 101 6.91 1.95 -10.30
C TYR A 101 5.47 2.43 -10.55
N VAL A 102 4.53 1.51 -10.77
CA VAL A 102 3.11 1.86 -10.97
C VAL A 102 2.43 2.30 -9.68
N MET A 103 2.85 1.72 -8.55
CA MET A 103 2.24 1.93 -7.23
C MET A 103 2.87 3.08 -6.45
N GLU A 104 4.08 3.48 -6.81
CA GLU A 104 4.75 4.63 -6.21
C GLU A 104 4.02 5.89 -6.68
N GLU A 105 3.08 6.36 -5.87
CA GLU A 105 2.59 7.73 -5.93
C GLU A 105 3.81 8.64 -6.03
N ARG A 106 3.87 9.49 -7.05
CA ARG A 106 4.99 10.41 -7.30
C ARG A 106 5.38 11.11 -6.00
N ARG A 107 6.36 10.55 -5.29
CA ARG A 107 7.14 11.29 -4.32
C ARG A 107 8.01 12.14 -5.20
N GLU A 108 7.53 13.34 -5.49
CA GLU A 108 8.35 14.39 -6.07
C GLU A 108 9.67 14.34 -5.30
N LYS A 109 10.74 13.95 -6.01
CA LYS A 109 12.08 14.09 -5.48
C LYS A 109 12.25 15.59 -5.37
N ASN A 110 11.98 16.13 -4.19
CA ASN A 110 12.38 17.47 -3.83
C ASN A 110 13.86 17.57 -4.21
N ALA A 111 14.09 18.40 -5.22
CA ALA A 111 15.40 18.73 -5.74
C ALA A 111 16.33 19.07 -4.57
N SER A 112 17.52 18.47 -4.58
CA SER A 112 18.68 19.03 -3.87
C SER A 112 19.51 19.83 -4.86
#